data_AF-A0A6N3ELJ9-F1
#
_entry.id   AF-A0A6N3ELJ9-F1
#
_cell.length_a   1.000
_cell.length_b   1.000
_cell.length_c   1.000
_cell.angle_alpha   90.00
_cell.angle_beta   90.00
_cell.angle_gamma   90.00
#
_symmetry.space_group_name_H-M   'P 1'
#
loop_
_entity.id
_entity.type
_entity.pdbx_description
1 polymer ?
#
loop_
_entity_poly.entity_id
_entity_poly.type
_entity_poly.pdbx_seq_one_letter_code
_entity_poly.pdbx_strand_id
1 'polypeptide(L)'
;MKPNSNCFSLRPATREEASLFYSDDQADRSLGTVGHVRMDFGSSGKGFYHTWWPHNGEQFNTPEFKEALQQFVDAMRTDGPLRDLPSMDRFCRQNGGAITEDGLSYGYLAEMGSYRFCLRGRYGL
;
A
#
# COMPACT_ATOMS: atom_id res chain seq x y z
N MET A 1 26.72 -5.05 -0.22
CA MET A 1 25.81 -5.33 -1.35
C MET A 1 24.64 -4.36 -1.24
N LYS A 2 24.34 -3.58 -2.28
CA LYS A 2 23.09 -2.80 -2.33
C LYS A 2 21.98 -3.79 -2.73
N PRO A 3 20.91 -3.98 -1.93
CA PRO A 3 19.80 -4.76 -2.42
C PRO A 3 19.11 -3.97 -3.52
N ASN A 4 18.98 -4.64 -4.65
CA ASN A 4 18.29 -4.28 -5.89
C ASN A 4 17.30 -3.11 -5.78
N SER A 5 17.63 -2.01 -6.47
CA SER A 5 16.66 -1.03 -6.93
C SER A 5 15.56 -1.76 -7.73
N ASN A 6 14.29 -1.63 -7.30
CA ASN A 6 13.05 -2.17 -7.89
C ASN A 6 12.69 -3.66 -7.66
N CYS A 7 12.62 -4.14 -6.41
CA CYS A 7 12.12 -5.51 -6.14
C CYS A 7 10.59 -5.67 -6.24
N PHE A 8 9.81 -4.59 -6.19
CA PHE A 8 8.34 -4.66 -6.16
C PHE A 8 7.74 -4.04 -7.42
N SER A 9 7.04 -4.85 -8.22
CA SER A 9 6.22 -4.36 -9.33
C SER A 9 4.83 -4.02 -8.81
N LEU A 10 4.46 -2.73 -8.87
CA LEU A 10 3.11 -2.28 -8.56
C LEU A 10 2.21 -2.50 -9.78
N ARG A 11 1.31 -3.48 -9.68
CA ARG A 11 0.25 -3.69 -10.67
C ARG A 11 -0.93 -2.77 -10.33
N PRO A 12 -1.48 -2.00 -11.28
CA PRO A 12 -2.73 -1.28 -11.05
C PRO A 12 -3.88 -2.25 -10.77
N ALA A 13 -4.66 -1.94 -9.74
CA ALA A 13 -5.87 -2.68 -9.43
C ALA A 13 -7.02 -2.32 -10.36
N THR A 14 -7.94 -3.26 -10.51
CA THR A 14 -9.23 -3.07 -11.17
C THR A 14 -10.28 -2.56 -10.20
N ARG A 15 -11.45 -2.11 -10.70
CA ARG A 15 -12.55 -1.67 -9.83
C ARG A 15 -13.16 -2.84 -9.06
N GLU A 16 -13.11 -4.03 -9.63
CA GLU A 16 -13.57 -5.27 -9.01
C GLU A 16 -12.69 -5.66 -7.82
N GLU A 17 -11.43 -5.22 -7.81
CA GLU A 17 -10.47 -5.40 -6.72
C GLU A 17 -10.56 -4.30 -5.64
N ALA A 18 -11.45 -3.32 -5.79
CA ALA A 18 -11.52 -2.16 -4.89
C ALA A 18 -11.71 -2.54 -3.42
N SER A 19 -12.46 -3.61 -3.14
CA SER A 19 -12.71 -4.09 -1.77
C SER A 19 -11.42 -4.50 -1.03
N LEU A 20 -10.35 -4.88 -1.74
CA LEU A 20 -9.06 -5.23 -1.14
C LEU A 20 -8.34 -4.05 -0.46
N PHE A 21 -8.80 -2.82 -0.67
CA PHE A 21 -8.17 -1.58 -0.19
C PHE A 21 -8.92 -0.93 0.98
N TYR A 22 -10.00 -1.55 1.45
CA TYR A 22 -10.81 -1.06 2.55
C TYR A 22 -10.92 -2.17 3.60
N SER A 23 -10.83 -1.78 4.87
CA SER A 23 -11.00 -2.73 5.96
C SER A 23 -12.46 -3.21 6.04
N ASP A 24 -12.62 -4.52 6.18
CA ASP A 24 -13.89 -5.21 6.36
C ASP A 24 -13.62 -6.48 7.17
N ASP A 25 -14.19 -6.58 8.38
CA ASP A 25 -13.85 -7.66 9.31
C ASP A 25 -14.08 -9.07 8.75
N GLN A 26 -15.10 -9.26 7.91
CA GLN A 26 -15.43 -10.57 7.35
C GLN A 26 -14.46 -10.94 6.21
N ALA A 27 -14.20 -10.00 5.30
CA ALA A 27 -13.23 -10.18 4.23
C ALA A 27 -11.81 -10.33 4.78
N ASP A 28 -11.42 -9.48 5.73
CA ASP A 28 -10.10 -9.48 6.36
C ASP A 28 -9.78 -10.79 7.07
N ARG A 29 -10.79 -11.40 7.69
CA ARG A 29 -10.67 -12.75 8.26
C ARG A 29 -10.52 -13.82 7.19
N SER A 30 -11.30 -13.74 6.12
CA SER A 30 -11.32 -14.74 5.06
C SER A 30 -10.05 -14.72 4.20
N LEU A 31 -9.47 -13.53 4.00
CA LEU A 31 -8.25 -13.30 3.23
C LEU A 31 -6.97 -13.52 4.05
N GLY A 32 -7.08 -13.61 5.38
CA GLY A 32 -5.93 -13.66 6.27
C GLY A 32 -5.16 -12.34 6.32
N THR A 33 -5.86 -11.20 6.21
CA THR A 33 -5.26 -9.86 6.27
C THR A 33 -4.44 -9.71 7.55
N VAL A 34 -3.19 -9.25 7.43
CA VAL A 34 -2.32 -9.08 8.61
C VAL A 34 -2.66 -7.80 9.37
N GLY A 35 -2.95 -6.72 8.65
CA GLY A 35 -3.28 -5.42 9.21
C GLY A 35 -3.46 -4.35 8.14
N HIS A 36 -4.04 -3.24 8.54
CA HIS A 36 -4.13 -2.03 7.72
C HIS A 36 -3.19 -0.95 8.26
N VAL A 37 -2.56 -0.22 7.35
CA VAL A 37 -1.77 0.97 7.67
C VAL A 37 -2.32 2.18 6.93
N ARG A 38 -2.55 3.28 7.66
CA ARG A 38 -2.81 4.59 7.07
C ARG A 38 -1.54 5.41 7.19
N MET A 39 -1.14 6.04 6.09
CA MET A 39 0.01 6.93 6.04
C MET A 39 -0.43 8.34 5.66
N ASP A 40 0.26 9.35 6.22
CA ASP A 40 0.05 10.76 5.95
C ASP A 40 1.39 11.46 5.69
N PHE A 41 1.44 12.27 4.63
CA PHE A 41 2.61 13.03 4.22
C PHE A 41 2.82 14.33 5.03
N GLY A 42 1.89 14.68 5.91
CA GLY A 42 1.90 15.92 6.67
C GLY A 42 1.84 17.17 5.80
N SER A 43 1.83 18.34 6.45
CA SER A 43 1.73 19.64 5.76
C SER A 43 2.93 19.96 4.86
N SER A 44 4.10 19.37 5.12
CA SER A 44 5.30 19.54 4.28
C SER A 44 5.32 18.66 3.04
N GLY A 45 4.40 17.69 2.93
CA GLY A 45 4.36 16.70 1.85
C GLY A 45 5.49 15.66 1.90
N LYS A 46 6.34 15.70 2.93
CA LYS A 46 7.52 14.81 3.13
C LYS A 46 7.49 14.05 4.45
N GLY A 47 6.47 14.26 5.27
CA GLY A 47 6.24 13.51 6.50
C GLY A 47 5.90 12.06 6.21
N PHE A 48 6.01 11.22 7.23
CA PHE A 48 5.56 9.83 7.18
C PHE A 48 4.96 9.48 8.53
N TYR A 49 3.77 10.01 8.78
CA TYR A 49 2.99 9.65 9.95
C TYR A 49 2.17 8.42 9.60
N HIS A 50 2.13 7.43 10.49
CA HIS A 50 1.34 6.25 10.24
C HIS A 50 0.56 5.81 11.47
N THR A 51 -0.54 5.13 11.21
CA THR A 51 -1.31 4.41 12.22
C THR A 51 -1.53 2.99 11.70
N TRP A 52 -1.30 2.02 12.58
CA TRP A 52 -1.41 0.59 12.29
C TRP A 52 -2.63 0.01 13.01
N TRP A 53 -3.42 -0.78 12.29
CA TRP A 53 -4.53 -1.56 12.83
C TRP A 53 -4.28 -3.04 12.53
N PRO A 54 -3.97 -3.87 13.54
CA PRO A 54 -3.79 -5.29 13.33
C PRO A 54 -5.12 -5.99 13.06
N HIS A 55 -5.08 -7.07 12.29
CA HIS A 55 -6.21 -7.98 12.07
C HIS A 55 -5.89 -9.40 12.57
N ASN A 56 -6.91 -10.25 12.59
CA ASN A 56 -6.78 -11.69 12.86
C ASN A 56 -6.05 -12.03 14.19
N GLY A 57 -6.26 -11.22 15.23
CA GLY A 57 -5.64 -11.43 16.54
C GLY A 57 -4.11 -11.40 16.51
N GLU A 58 -3.52 -10.69 15.55
CA GLU A 58 -2.06 -10.59 15.31
C GLU A 58 -1.36 -11.90 14.93
N GLN A 59 -2.10 -13.00 14.70
CA GLN A 59 -1.51 -14.31 14.44
C GLN A 59 -0.63 -14.35 13.17
N PHE A 60 -0.90 -13.45 12.21
CA PHE A 60 -0.13 -13.32 10.97
C PHE A 60 0.92 -12.20 11.02
N ASN A 61 1.00 -11.44 12.12
CA ASN A 61 1.98 -10.35 12.31
C ASN A 61 3.36 -10.90 12.73
N THR A 62 3.87 -11.85 11.95
CA THR A 62 5.11 -12.59 12.22
C THR A 62 6.36 -11.73 11.98
N PRO A 63 7.53 -12.10 12.52
CA PRO A 63 8.79 -11.44 12.19
C PRO A 63 9.08 -11.43 10.68
N GLU A 64 8.79 -12.53 9.99
CA GLU A 64 8.94 -12.64 8.54
C GLU A 64 8.07 -11.63 7.79
N PHE A 65 6.80 -11.50 8.17
CA PHE A 65 5.92 -10.48 7.58
C PHE A 65 6.43 -9.07 7.84
N LYS A 66 6.92 -8.78 9.05
CA LYS A 66 7.47 -7.45 9.38
C LYS A 66 8.69 -7.12 8.53
N GLU A 67 9.56 -8.09 8.27
CA GLU A 67 10.69 -7.91 7.36
C GLU A 67 10.25 -7.67 5.91
N ALA A 68 9.23 -8.40 5.43
CA ALA A 68 8.67 -8.19 4.10
C ALA A 68 8.00 -6.81 3.96
N LEU A 69 7.20 -6.41 4.96
CA LEU A 69 6.55 -5.09 5.01
C LEU A 69 7.59 -3.96 5.04
N GLN A 70 8.65 -4.11 5.84
CA GLN A 70 9.74 -3.14 5.90
C GLN A 70 10.42 -2.96 4.55
N GLN A 71 10.78 -4.07 3.87
CA GLN A 71 11.37 -4.02 2.53
C GLN A 71 10.44 -3.36 1.51
N PHE A 72 9.14 -3.67 1.56
CA PHE A 72 8.14 -3.04 0.69
C PHE A 72 8.07 -1.53 0.93
N VAL A 73 7.91 -1.10 2.18
CA VAL A 73 7.82 0.32 2.54
C VAL A 73 9.10 1.07 2.17
N ASP A 74 10.28 0.51 2.43
CA ASP A 74 11.56 1.14 2.09
C ASP A 74 11.74 1.34 0.58
N ALA A 75 11.36 0.34 -0.23
CA ALA A 75 11.38 0.47 -1.69
C ALA A 75 10.40 1.54 -2.17
N MET A 76 9.17 1.56 -1.64
CA MET A 76 8.15 2.55 -1.98
C MET A 76 8.53 3.97 -1.57
N ARG A 77 9.33 4.14 -0.50
CA ARG A 77 9.80 5.45 -0.03
C ARG A 77 11.04 5.95 -0.76
N THR A 78 11.90 5.05 -1.24
CA THR A 78 13.15 5.41 -1.91
C THR A 78 12.88 5.84 -3.34
N ASP A 79 12.23 4.97 -4.12
CA ASP A 79 12.04 5.15 -5.57
C ASP A 79 10.56 5.12 -6.00
N GLY A 80 9.65 4.93 -5.04
CA GLY A 80 8.23 4.72 -5.32
C GLY A 80 7.29 5.88 -4.91
N PRO A 81 5.98 5.63 -4.93
CA PRO A 81 4.96 6.63 -4.64
C PRO A 81 4.93 7.11 -3.18
N LEU A 82 5.56 6.41 -2.23
CA LEU A 82 5.59 6.80 -0.82
C LEU A 82 6.74 7.76 -0.48
N ARG A 83 7.51 8.23 -1.47
CA ARG A 83 8.59 9.20 -1.25
C ARG A 83 8.07 10.54 -0.72
N ASP A 84 7.04 11.07 -1.36
CA ASP A 84 6.40 12.35 -1.05
C ASP A 84 5.04 12.45 -1.76
N LEU A 85 4.22 13.42 -1.35
CA LEU A 85 2.89 13.63 -1.93
C LEU A 85 2.93 13.89 -3.46
N PRO A 86 3.83 14.73 -4.01
CA PRO A 86 3.95 14.91 -5.46
C PRO A 86 4.30 13.61 -6.23
N SER A 87 5.08 12.72 -5.63
CA SER A 87 5.44 11.43 -6.21
C SER A 87 4.25 10.48 -6.25
N MET A 88 3.46 10.42 -5.17
CA MET A 88 2.18 9.69 -5.15
C MET A 88 1.22 10.23 -6.22
N ASP A 89 1.03 11.55 -6.30
CA ASP A 89 0.16 12.19 -7.28
C ASP A 89 0.57 11.86 -8.72
N ARG A 90 1.85 12.04 -9.04
CA ARG A 90 2.39 11.69 -10.37
C ARG A 90 2.18 10.21 -10.67
N PHE A 91 2.45 9.34 -9.71
CA PHE A 91 2.30 7.90 -9.88
C PHE A 91 0.86 7.52 -10.20
N CYS A 92 -0.11 8.09 -9.47
CA CYS A 92 -1.54 7.88 -9.71
C CYS A 92 -1.97 8.26 -11.14
N ARG A 93 -1.49 9.41 -11.64
CA ARG A 93 -1.84 9.91 -12.97
C ARG A 93 -1.25 9.08 -14.11
N GLN A 94 -0.10 8.44 -13.89
CA GLN A 94 0.66 7.78 -14.96
C GLN A 94 0.46 6.27 -15.04
N ASN A 95 0.01 5.62 -13.96
CA ASN A 95 0.03 4.16 -13.84
C ASN A 95 -1.37 3.52 -13.79
N GLY A 96 -2.44 4.28 -14.02
CA GLY A 96 -3.81 3.78 -13.93
C GLY A 96 -4.18 3.35 -12.50
N GLY A 97 -5.08 2.38 -12.35
CA GLY A 97 -5.45 1.85 -11.04
C GLY A 97 -6.59 2.60 -10.35
N ALA A 98 -7.39 3.37 -11.09
CA ALA A 98 -8.59 4.01 -10.53
C ALA A 98 -9.59 2.95 -10.05
N ILE A 99 -9.77 2.85 -8.73
CA ILE A 99 -10.64 1.87 -8.07
C ILE A 99 -12.03 2.44 -7.75
N THR A 100 -12.24 3.75 -7.95
CA THR A 100 -13.52 4.42 -7.80
C THR A 100 -13.96 5.09 -9.10
N GLU A 101 -15.29 5.24 -9.29
CA GLU A 101 -15.85 5.85 -10.50
C GLU A 101 -15.48 7.33 -10.67
N ASP A 102 -15.35 8.05 -9.56
CA ASP A 102 -14.94 9.45 -9.50
C ASP A 102 -13.46 9.68 -9.85
N GLY A 103 -12.67 8.60 -9.97
CA GLY A 103 -11.23 8.68 -10.26
C GLY A 103 -10.42 9.36 -9.15
N LEU A 104 -10.92 9.39 -7.91
CA LEU A 104 -10.22 9.99 -6.78
C LEU A 104 -9.41 8.99 -5.97
N SER A 105 -9.72 7.69 -6.05
CA SER A 105 -8.98 6.65 -5.35
C SER A 105 -8.27 5.73 -6.33
N TYR A 106 -6.99 5.47 -6.06
CA TYR A 106 -6.12 4.65 -6.88
C TYR A 106 -5.56 3.50 -6.05
N GLY A 107 -5.63 2.27 -6.56
CA GLY A 107 -5.16 1.05 -5.92
C GLY A 107 -4.05 0.37 -6.71
N TYR A 108 -3.04 -0.12 -5.98
CA TYR A 108 -1.91 -0.86 -6.54
C TYR A 108 -1.63 -2.10 -5.69
N LEU A 109 -1.29 -3.19 -6.37
CA LEU A 109 -0.98 -4.47 -5.75
C LEU A 109 0.48 -4.82 -6.01
N ALA A 110 1.18 -5.25 -4.97
CA ALA A 110 2.50 -5.88 -5.08
C ALA A 110 2.48 -7.23 -4.36
N GLU A 111 3.23 -8.20 -4.87
CA GLU A 111 3.36 -9.52 -4.28
C GLU A 111 4.82 -9.81 -3.92
N MET A 112 5.03 -10.46 -2.78
CA MET A 112 6.34 -10.88 -2.29
C MET A 112 6.19 -12.16 -1.47
N GLY A 113 6.69 -13.27 -2.03
CA GLY A 113 6.49 -14.59 -1.41
C GLY A 113 5.01 -14.89 -1.23
N SER A 114 4.61 -15.13 0.01
CA SER A 114 3.22 -15.41 0.39
C SER A 114 2.38 -14.14 0.69
N TYR A 115 2.97 -12.95 0.57
CA TYR A 115 2.32 -11.70 0.96
C TYR A 115 1.88 -10.88 -0.24
N ARG A 116 0.69 -10.28 -0.13
CA ARG A 116 0.19 -9.26 -1.05
C ARG A 116 0.05 -7.94 -0.31
N PHE A 117 0.63 -6.89 -0.86
CA PHE A 117 0.53 -5.53 -0.36
C PHE A 117 -0.45 -4.73 -1.23
N CYS A 118 -1.49 -4.17 -0.61
CA CYS A 118 -2.48 -3.31 -1.24
C CYS A 118 -2.17 -1.84 -0.89
N LEU A 119 -1.61 -1.09 -1.83
CA LEU A 119 -1.33 0.33 -1.67
C LEU A 119 -2.45 1.18 -2.27
N ARG A 120 -3.06 2.04 -1.45
CA ARG A 120 -4.07 3.00 -1.92
C ARG A 120 -3.56 4.44 -1.80
N GLY A 121 -3.65 5.18 -2.90
CA GLY A 121 -3.48 6.63 -2.95
C GLY A 121 -4.80 7.35 -3.18
N ARG A 122 -4.95 8.56 -2.64
CA ARG A 122 -6.08 9.45 -2.96
C ARG A 122 -5.57 10.69 -3.69
N TYR A 123 -6.29 11.06 -4.74
CA TYR A 123 -6.11 12.29 -5.49
C TYR A 123 -7.06 13.38 -5.00
N GLY A 124 -6.57 14.62 -4.90
CA GLY A 124 -7.40 15.81 -4.62
C GLY A 124 -7.90 15.96 -3.17
N LEU A 125 -6.98 16.12 -2.22
CA LEU A 125 -7.31 16.72 -0.91
C LEU A 125 -7.14 18.23 -0.96
#